data_AF-A0A5R2N773-F1
#
_entry.id   AF-A0A5R2N773-F1
#
_cell.length_a   1.000
_cell.length_b   1.000
_cell.length_c   1.000
_cell.angle_alpha   90.00
_cell.angle_beta   90.00
_cell.angle_gamma   90.00
#
_symmetry.space_group_name_H-M   'P 1'
#
loop_
_entity.id
_entity.type
_entity.pdbx_description
1 polymer ?
#
loop_
_entity_poly.entity_id
_entity_poly.type
_entity_poly.pdbx_seq_one_letter_code
_entity_poly.pdbx_strand_id
1 'polypeptide(L)' 'MVRVWDRAVRSFHWALVLSFVTAWLTSHSSEGIHHWAGYAAAALIGIRLLWGVLGTR' A
#
# COMPACT_ATOMS: atom_id res chain seq x y z
N MET A 1 -9.53 -12.77 -23.14
CA MET A 1 -8.49 -12.52 -22.12
C MET A 1 -9.17 -12.33 -20.77
N VAL A 2 -8.86 -13.16 -19.78
CA VAL A 2 -9.44 -13.05 -18.42
C VAL A 2 -8.79 -11.87 -17.71
N ARG A 3 -9.57 -11.02 -17.04
CA ARG A 3 -9.05 -9.87 -16.31
C ARG A 3 -8.54 -10.33 -14.95
N VAL A 4 -7.26 -10.67 -14.88
CA VAL A 4 -6.61 -11.22 -13.67
C VAL A 4 -6.56 -10.19 -12.53
N TRP A 5 -6.46 -8.90 -12.87
CA TRP A 5 -6.51 -7.80 -11.89
C TRP A 5 -7.55 -6.76 -12.27
N ASP A 6 -8.49 -6.57 -11.36
CA ASP A 6 -9.35 -5.40 -11.34
C ASP A 6 -8.51 -4.12 -11.12
N ARG A 7 -9.13 -2.98 -11.43
CA ARG A 7 -8.43 -1.69 -11.32
C ARG A 7 -8.07 -1.36 -9.87
N ALA A 8 -8.89 -1.75 -8.89
CA ALA A 8 -8.67 -1.41 -7.49
C ALA A 8 -7.47 -2.16 -6.89
N VAL A 9 -7.34 -3.47 -7.13
CA VAL A 9 -6.21 -4.27 -6.65
C VAL A 9 -4.89 -3.78 -7.23
N ARG A 10 -4.87 -3.38 -8.50
CA ARG A 10 -3.68 -2.81 -9.13
C ARG A 10 -3.31 -1.45 -8.54
N SER A 11 -4.27 -0.57 -8.30
CA SER A 11 -4.02 0.72 -7.65
C SER A 11 -3.47 0.53 -6.24
N PHE A 12 -4.03 -0.41 -5.47
CA PHE A 12 -3.52 -0.78 -4.15
C PHE A 12 -2.07 -1.25 -4.22
N HIS A 13 -1.75 -2.17 -5.13
CA HIS A 13 -0.41 -2.72 -5.26
C HIS A 13 0.62 -1.62 -5.56
N TRP A 14 0.36 -0.77 -6.56
CA TRP A 14 1.29 0.29 -6.93
C TRP A 14 1.42 1.37 -5.84
N ALA A 15 0.35 1.68 -5.11
CA ALA A 15 0.42 2.58 -3.96
C ALA A 15 1.30 2.01 -2.83
N LEU A 16 1.21 0.69 -2.59
CA LEU A 16 2.06 0.01 -1.62
C LEU A 16 3.53 -0.01 -2.06
N VAL A 17 3.79 -0.30 -3.34
CA VAL A 17 5.15 -0.23 -3.94
C VAL A 17 5.73 1.17 -3.76
N LEU A 18 4.96 2.22 -4.07
CA LEU A 18 5.41 3.60 -3.91
C LEU A 18 5.74 3.92 -2.45
N SER A 19 4.87 3.53 -1.52
CA SER A 19 5.09 3.74 -0.07
C SER A 19 6.38 3.05 0.39
N PHE A 20 6.61 1.81 -0.05
CA PHE A 20 7.82 1.06 0.26
C PHE A 20 9.08 1.71 -0.32
N VAL A 21 9.07 2.08 -1.61
CA VAL A 21 10.21 2.73 -2.27
C VAL A 21 10.54 4.07 -1.60
N THR A 22 9.52 4.88 -1.28
CA THR A 22 9.71 6.14 -0.54
C THR A 22 10.32 5.88 0.83
N ALA A 23 9.80 4.93 1.60
CA ALA A 23 10.36 4.59 2.92
C ALA A 23 11.81 4.12 2.80
N TRP A 24 12.13 3.28 1.82
CA TRP A 24 13.49 2.78 1.60
C TRP A 24 14.48 3.92 1.30
N LEU A 25 14.14 4.79 0.34
CA LEU A 25 15.00 5.90 -0.08
C LEU A 25 15.20 6.98 0.99
N THR A 26 14.24 7.11 1.92
CA THR A 26 14.26 8.16 2.95
C THR A 26 14.74 7.69 4.32
N SER A 27 15.01 6.39 4.48
CA SER A 27 15.39 5.74 5.74
C SER A 27 16.56 6.40 6.50
N HIS A 28 17.52 6.97 5.78
CA HIS A 28 18.72 7.59 6.38
C HIS A 28 18.82 9.11 6.17
N SER A 29 17.90 9.70 5.40
CA SER A 29 17.99 11.11 4.97
C SER A 29 16.80 11.95 5.40
N SER A 30 15.63 11.33 5.62
CA SER A 30 14.42 12.03 6.03
C SER A 30 13.49 11.12 6.81
N GLU A 31 13.75 11.02 8.11
CA GLU A 31 12.98 10.17 9.03
C GLU A 31 11.48 10.54 9.06
N GLY A 32 11.16 11.83 8.95
CA GLY A 32 9.77 12.28 8.84
C GLY A 32 9.04 11.69 7.62
N ILE A 33 9.66 11.74 6.44
CA ILE A 33 9.07 11.15 5.22
C ILE A 33 9.00 9.63 5.33
N HIS A 34 10.03 8.99 5.90
CA HIS A 34 10.05 7.55 6.15
C HIS A 34 8.86 7.13 7.01
N HIS A 35 8.58 7.84 8.11
CA HIS A 35 7.43 7.55 8.98
C HIS A 35 6.09 7.74 8.26
N TRP A 36 5.90 8.84 7.54
CA TRP A 36 4.66 9.05 6.77
C TRP A 36 4.45 7.98 5.70
N ALA A 37 5.50 7.56 5.00
CA ALA A 37 5.43 6.46 4.05
C ALA A 37 5.06 5.13 4.73
N GLY A 38 5.61 4.87 5.93
CA GLY A 38 5.23 3.74 6.77
C GLY A 38 3.75 3.77 7.19
N TYR A 39 3.24 4.93 7.64
CA TYR A 39 1.83 5.09 7.99
C TYR A 39 0.90 4.93 6.79
N ALA A 40 1.29 5.42 5.61
CA ALA A 40 0.54 5.21 4.38
C ALA A 40 0.47 3.70 4.03
N ALA A 41 1.59 2.99 4.12
CA ALA A 41 1.62 1.53 3.92
C ALA A 41 0.74 0.79 4.94
N ALA A 42 0.82 1.16 6.23
CA ALA A 42 -0.01 0.57 7.27
C ALA A 42 -1.51 0.81 7.03
N ALA A 43 -1.90 2.03 6.63
CA ALA A 43 -3.29 2.36 6.31
C ALA A 43 -3.79 1.57 5.09
N LEU A 44 -2.99 1.47 4.03
CA LEU A 44 -3.30 0.64 2.86
C LEU A 44 -3.55 -0.81 3.28
N ILE A 45 -2.62 -1.41 4.03
CA ILE A 45 -2.76 -2.79 4.54
C ILE A 45 -4.02 -2.93 5.40
N GLY A 46 -4.29 -1.97 6.30
CA GLY A 46 -5.51 -1.94 7.11
C GLY A 46 -6.77 -1.98 6.25
N ILE A 47 -6.86 -1.13 5.22
CA ILE A 47 -7.98 -1.14 4.26
C ILE A 47 -8.09 -2.50 3.58
N ARG A 48 -6.96 -3.09 3.15
CA ARG A 48 -6.95 -4.39 2.48
C ARG A 48 -7.45 -5.52 3.37
N LEU A 49 -7.09 -5.50 4.65
CA LEU A 49 -7.54 -6.46 5.65
C LEU A 49 -9.03 -6.28 5.93
N LEU A 50 -9.50 -5.03 6.13
CA LEU A 50 -10.92 -4.73 6.31
C LEU A 50 -11.75 -5.21 5.12
N TRP A 51 -11.31 -4.93 3.88
CA TRP A 51 -11.97 -5.42 2.68
C TRP A 51 -11.92 -6.95 2.59
N GLY A 52 -10.80 -7.58 2.96
CA GLY A 52 -10.67 -9.04 2.94
C GLY A 52 -11.61 -9.74 3.93
N VAL A 53 -11.90 -9.11 5.07
CA VAL A 53 -12.85 -9.63 6.07
C VAL A 53 -14.30 -9.32 5.67
N LEU A 54 -14.60 -8.09 5.24
CA LEU A 54 -15.95 -7.65 4.88
C LEU A 54 -16.42 -8.18 3.52
N GLY A 55 -15.50 -8.43 2.59
CA GLY A 55 -15.76 -8.83 1.20
C GLY A 55 -15.84 -10.33 0.97
N THR A 56 -16.30 -11.10 1.96
CA THR A 56 -16.50 -12.55 1.84
C THR A 56 -17.93 -12.86 1.36
N ARG A 57 -18.10 -12.90 0.02
CA ARG A 57 -19.08 -13.77 -0.63
C ARG A 57 -18.34 -14.66 -1.61
#